data_AF-A0A832QEA9-F1
#
_entry.id   AF-A0A832QEA9-F1
#
_cell.length_a   1.000
_cell.length_b   1.000
_cell.length_c   1.000
_cell.angle_alpha   90.00
_cell.angle_beta   90.00
_cell.angle_gamma   90.00
#
_symmetry.space_group_name_H-M   'P 1'
#
loop_
_entity.id
_entity.type
_entity.pdbx_description
1 polymer ?
#
loop_
_entity_poly.entity_id
_entity_poly.type
_entity_poly.pdbx_seq_one_letter_code
_entity_poly.pdbx_strand_id
1 'polypeptide(L)'
;MKRLLVLMLFVVALTGCFGSNAKYKEIEEQLKEIAVQVIKSNLYTEGGLPTEKDAAIQVSLNQLVNLSYMEEIKDPLDETKLCDHDQSYIKIRRVTDTDTKTVDDYEYDVYLACGKYKTKK
;
A
#
# COMPACT_ATOMS: atom_id res chain seq x y z
N MET A 1 -20.55 15.47 -48.16
CA MET A 1 -20.55 15.04 -46.74
C MET A 1 -19.14 14.60 -46.37
N LYS A 2 -18.42 15.46 -45.64
CA LYS A 2 -17.00 15.32 -45.30
C LYS A 2 -16.83 14.24 -44.23
N ARG A 3 -16.05 13.20 -44.53
CA ARG A 3 -15.68 12.16 -43.57
C ARG A 3 -14.59 12.69 -42.63
N LEU A 4 -14.84 12.50 -41.33
CA LEU A 4 -13.97 12.78 -40.17
C LEU A 4 -12.50 12.47 -40.47
N LEU A 5 -11.58 13.43 -40.30
CA LEU A 5 -10.78 13.66 -39.08
C LEU A 5 -10.04 12.38 -38.66
N VAL A 6 -8.95 12.03 -39.35
CA VAL A 6 -7.55 12.46 -39.07
C VAL A 6 -7.10 12.05 -37.67
N LEU A 7 -6.39 10.92 -37.64
CA LEU A 7 -5.19 10.63 -36.86
C LEU A 7 -5.02 11.45 -35.56
N MET A 8 -5.53 10.92 -34.45
CA MET A 8 -4.93 11.21 -33.15
C MET A 8 -3.78 10.23 -32.91
N LEU A 9 -2.60 10.69 -33.32
CA LEU A 9 -1.36 10.69 -32.54
C LEU A 9 -1.25 9.59 -31.47
N PHE A 10 -0.54 8.52 -31.86
CA PHE A 10 0.22 7.65 -30.96
C PHE A 10 1.28 8.49 -30.22
N VAL A 11 0.89 8.99 -29.05
CA VAL A 11 1.79 9.37 -27.95
C VAL A 11 1.40 8.37 -26.86
N VAL A 12 2.23 7.45 -26.35
CA VAL A 12 3.50 7.66 -25.66
C VAL A 12 4.25 6.31 -25.72
N ALA A 13 5.29 6.21 -26.54
CA ALA A 13 6.20 5.06 -26.55
C ALA A 13 7.47 5.35 -25.72
N LEU A 14 7.30 5.86 -24.49
CA LEU A 14 8.41 6.27 -23.62
C LEU A 14 8.26 5.88 -22.13
N THR A 15 7.36 4.96 -21.77
CA THR A 15 7.14 4.53 -20.37
C THR A 15 7.80 3.19 -20.01
N GLY A 16 8.76 2.71 -20.81
CA GLY A 16 9.30 1.35 -20.72
C GLY A 16 10.34 1.05 -19.62
N CYS A 17 10.73 2.01 -18.76
CA CYS A 17 11.73 1.73 -17.70
C CYS A 17 11.48 2.38 -16.33
N PHE A 18 10.53 3.30 -16.22
CA PHE A 18 10.17 3.93 -14.94
C PHE A 18 8.80 3.47 -14.41
N GLY A 19 8.02 2.74 -15.21
CA GLY A 19 6.64 2.36 -14.89
C GLY A 19 6.48 1.18 -13.92
N SER A 20 7.47 0.28 -13.84
CA SER A 20 7.39 -0.90 -12.96
C SER A 20 7.33 -0.52 -11.49
N ASN A 21 8.25 0.34 -11.05
CA ASN A 21 8.25 0.84 -9.68
C ASN A 21 7.06 1.76 -9.37
N ALA A 22 6.49 2.44 -10.38
CA ALA A 22 5.33 3.30 -10.19
C ALA A 22 4.08 2.50 -9.79
N LYS A 23 3.83 1.37 -10.45
CA LYS A 23 2.68 0.50 -10.12
C LYS A 23 2.80 -0.12 -8.72
N TYR A 24 4.00 -0.58 -8.32
CA TYR A 24 4.19 -1.07 -6.97
C TYR A 24 4.02 0.04 -5.92
N LYS A 25 4.51 1.25 -6.19
CA LYS A 25 4.28 2.39 -5.30
C LYS A 25 2.81 2.73 -5.13
N GLU A 26 2.00 2.63 -6.18
CA GLU A 26 0.56 2.83 -6.08
C GLU A 26 -0.09 1.83 -5.13
N ILE A 27 0.31 0.55 -5.21
CA ILE A 27 -0.13 -0.49 -4.26
C ILE A 27 0.35 -0.18 -2.83
N GLU A 28 1.61 0.27 -2.66
CA GLU A 28 2.13 0.66 -1.35
C GLU A 28 1.34 1.83 -0.74
N GLU A 29 0.93 2.82 -1.53
CA GLU A 29 0.07 3.91 -1.05
C GLU A 29 -1.34 3.41 -0.67
N GLN A 30 -1.95 2.52 -1.47
CA GLN A 30 -3.23 1.89 -1.12
C GLN A 30 -3.16 1.12 0.21
N LEU A 31 -2.06 0.41 0.46
CA LEU A 31 -1.84 -0.30 1.72
C LEU A 31 -1.78 0.67 2.92
N LYS A 32 -1.22 1.87 2.75
CA LYS A 32 -1.21 2.92 3.79
C LYS A 32 -2.60 3.47 4.05
N GLU A 33 -3.40 3.71 3.00
CA GLU A 33 -4.78 4.16 3.15
C GLU A 33 -5.64 3.13 3.89
N ILE A 34 -5.48 1.84 3.58
CA ILE A 34 -6.17 0.75 4.28
C ILE A 34 -5.71 0.65 5.73
N ALA A 35 -4.42 0.84 6.01
CA ALA A 35 -3.91 0.86 7.38
C ALA A 35 -4.61 1.92 8.24
N VAL A 36 -4.88 3.11 7.70
CA VAL A 36 -5.66 4.14 8.41
C VAL A 36 -7.06 3.63 8.77
N GLN A 37 -7.72 2.90 7.88
CA GLN A 37 -9.04 2.31 8.14
C GLN A 37 -8.97 1.22 9.21
N VAL A 38 -7.93 0.39 9.15
CA VAL A 38 -7.70 -0.68 10.14
C VAL A 38 -7.42 -0.12 11.54
N ILE A 39 -6.63 0.94 11.66
CA ILE A 39 -6.41 1.65 12.94
C ILE A 39 -7.73 2.19 13.49
N LYS A 40 -8.57 2.74 12.62
CA LYS A 40 -9.87 3.34 12.98
C LYS A 40 -10.97 2.30 13.20
N SER A 41 -10.75 1.04 12.84
CA SER A 41 -11.74 -0.03 12.95
C SER A 41 -11.65 -0.78 14.27
N ASN A 42 -12.66 -1.60 14.54
CA ASN A 42 -12.76 -2.39 15.77
C ASN A 42 -11.62 -3.39 15.99
N LEU A 43 -10.72 -3.59 15.01
CA LEU A 43 -9.50 -4.38 15.19
C LEU A 43 -8.62 -3.85 16.32
N TYR A 44 -8.62 -2.54 16.54
CA TYR A 44 -7.78 -1.89 17.54
C TYR A 44 -8.56 -0.91 18.45
N THR A 45 -9.90 -0.88 18.40
CA THR A 45 -10.71 0.04 19.23
C THR A 45 -10.63 -0.21 20.73
N GLU A 46 -10.30 -1.42 21.18
CA GLU A 46 -10.20 -1.72 22.62
C GLU A 46 -8.78 -1.55 23.20
N GLY A 47 -7.76 -1.30 22.36
CA GLY A 47 -6.37 -1.15 22.81
C GLY A 47 -5.58 -0.01 22.14
N GLY A 48 -6.13 0.62 21.12
CA GLY A 48 -5.46 1.63 20.30
C GLY A 48 -4.19 1.11 19.63
N LEU A 49 -3.48 2.01 18.95
CA LEU A 49 -2.07 1.78 18.64
C LEU A 49 -1.23 1.88 19.92
N PRO A 50 -0.14 1.09 20.05
CA PRO A 50 0.79 1.19 21.17
C PRO A 50 1.22 2.64 21.43
N THR A 51 1.16 3.07 22.68
CA THR A 51 1.61 4.40 23.12
C THR A 51 3.09 4.43 23.50
N GLU A 52 3.72 3.26 23.59
CA GLU A 52 5.14 3.14 23.87
C GLU A 52 5.96 3.70 22.70
N LYS A 53 7.03 4.41 23.04
CA LYS A 53 7.98 4.92 22.04
C LYS A 53 8.52 3.74 21.21
N ASP A 54 8.52 3.90 19.89
CA ASP A 54 8.97 2.92 18.90
C ASP A 54 8.10 1.65 18.76
N ALA A 55 7.01 1.52 19.51
CA ALA A 55 6.11 0.39 19.36
C ALA A 55 5.33 0.48 18.05
N ALA A 56 5.27 -0.65 17.33
CA ALA A 56 4.67 -0.77 16.01
C ALA A 56 3.65 -1.88 15.99
N ILE A 57 2.53 -1.66 15.28
CA ILE A 57 1.64 -2.74 14.87
C ILE A 57 2.02 -3.18 13.46
N GLN A 58 2.13 -4.48 13.25
CA GLN A 58 2.25 -5.05 11.92
C GLN A 58 0.91 -5.65 11.51
N VAL A 59 0.40 -5.23 10.35
CA VAL A 59 -0.78 -5.79 9.71
C VAL A 59 -0.33 -6.52 8.45
N SER A 60 -0.55 -7.82 8.40
CA SER A 60 -0.21 -8.64 7.22
C SER A 60 -1.24 -8.47 6.11
N LEU A 61 -0.82 -8.62 4.86
CA LEU A 61 -1.73 -8.61 3.72
C LEU A 61 -2.76 -9.75 3.82
N ASN A 62 -2.34 -10.93 4.32
CA ASN A 62 -3.24 -12.05 4.59
C ASN A 62 -4.41 -11.65 5.54
N GLN A 63 -4.13 -10.90 6.60
CA GLN A 63 -5.19 -10.39 7.49
C GLN A 63 -6.14 -9.43 6.77
N LEU A 64 -5.61 -8.51 5.95
CA LEU A 64 -6.43 -7.55 5.21
C LEU A 64 -7.38 -8.23 4.23
N VAL A 65 -6.89 -9.25 3.52
CA VAL A 65 -7.70 -10.05 2.58
C VAL A 65 -8.77 -10.86 3.32
N ASN A 66 -8.39 -11.60 4.38
CA ASN A 66 -9.34 -12.43 5.13
C ASN A 66 -10.44 -11.62 5.82
N LEU A 67 -10.13 -10.40 6.25
CA LEU A 67 -11.08 -9.48 6.86
C LEU A 67 -11.81 -8.60 5.83
N SER A 68 -11.61 -8.85 4.53
CA SER A 68 -12.27 -8.14 3.43
C SER A 68 -12.01 -6.63 3.41
N TYR A 69 -10.86 -6.18 3.94
CA TYR A 69 -10.38 -4.81 3.74
C TYR A 69 -9.83 -4.59 2.33
N MET A 70 -9.42 -5.66 1.65
CA MET A 70 -8.99 -5.62 0.26
C MET A 70 -9.09 -6.99 -0.42
N GLU A 71 -9.02 -6.99 -1.74
CA GLU A 71 -8.89 -8.21 -2.54
C GLU A 71 -7.43 -8.67 -2.65
N GLU A 72 -7.23 -9.89 -3.14
CA GLU A 72 -5.90 -10.41 -3.44
C GLU A 72 -5.18 -9.54 -4.47
N ILE A 73 -3.90 -9.24 -4.22
CA ILE A 73 -3.12 -8.39 -5.10
C ILE A 73 -2.42 -9.25 -6.14
N LYS A 74 -2.68 -8.99 -7.42
CA LYS A 74 -1.91 -9.57 -8.53
C LYS A 74 -0.61 -8.82 -8.74
N ASP A 75 0.43 -9.53 -9.18
CA ASP A 75 1.67 -8.89 -9.57
C ASP A 75 1.43 -7.95 -10.78
N PRO A 76 1.65 -6.63 -10.66
CA PRO A 76 1.36 -5.65 -11.71
C PRO A 76 2.23 -5.80 -12.97
N LEU A 77 3.27 -6.64 -12.92
CA LEU A 77 4.12 -7.00 -14.05
C LEU A 77 3.89 -8.44 -14.55
N ASP A 78 3.17 -9.27 -13.80
CA ASP A 78 2.83 -10.65 -14.14
C ASP A 78 1.48 -11.04 -13.52
N GLU A 79 0.38 -10.63 -14.15
CA GLU A 79 -1.00 -10.80 -13.64
C GLU A 79 -1.42 -12.27 -13.45
N THR A 80 -0.59 -13.23 -13.84
CA THR A 80 -0.79 -14.66 -13.58
C THR A 80 -0.37 -15.08 -12.17
N LYS A 81 0.36 -14.21 -11.45
CA LYS A 81 0.84 -14.44 -10.09
C LYS A 81 0.20 -13.48 -9.10
N LEU A 82 0.04 -13.96 -7.88
CA LEU A 82 -0.36 -13.17 -6.73
C LEU A 82 0.88 -12.69 -5.96
N CYS A 83 0.74 -11.57 -5.28
CA CYS A 83 1.68 -11.14 -4.26
C CYS A 83 1.63 -12.10 -3.06
N ASP A 84 2.76 -12.28 -2.39
CA ASP A 84 2.88 -13.17 -1.24
C ASP A 84 2.21 -12.51 -0.02
N HIS A 85 1.02 -13.00 0.33
CA HIS A 85 0.20 -12.45 1.42
C HIS A 85 0.80 -12.71 2.81
N ASP A 86 1.59 -13.77 2.97
CA ASP A 86 2.18 -14.15 4.25
C ASP A 86 3.46 -13.36 4.53
N GLN A 87 4.16 -12.94 3.46
CA GLN A 87 5.34 -12.09 3.60
C GLN A 87 5.04 -10.60 3.53
N SER A 88 3.98 -10.18 2.82
CA SER A 88 3.66 -8.76 2.64
C SER A 88 2.96 -8.19 3.88
N TYR A 89 3.39 -7.01 4.32
CA TYR A 89 2.83 -6.36 5.50
C TYR A 89 2.97 -4.83 5.44
N ILE A 90 2.20 -4.17 6.29
CA ILE A 90 2.40 -2.78 6.67
C ILE A 90 2.66 -2.68 8.18
N LYS A 91 3.73 -1.98 8.55
CA LYS A 91 4.02 -1.61 9.93
C LYS A 91 3.60 -0.18 10.16
N ILE A 92 2.90 0.05 11.26
CA ILE A 92 2.29 1.34 11.62
C ILE A 92 2.84 1.74 12.99
N ARG A 93 3.36 2.97 13.10
CA ARG A 93 3.86 3.55 14.35
C ARG A 93 3.22 4.91 14.59
N ARG A 94 2.94 5.24 15.85
CA ARG A 94 2.52 6.59 16.22
C ARG A 94 3.74 7.52 16.28
N VAL A 95 3.66 8.66 15.61
CA VAL A 95 4.65 9.72 15.77
C VAL A 95 4.38 10.40 17.11
N THR A 96 5.33 10.32 18.02
CA THR A 96 5.23 11.01 19.33
C THR A 96 6.09 12.26 19.26
N ASP A 97 5.45 13.42 19.08
CA ASP A 97 6.14 14.71 19.24
C ASP A 97 6.38 14.96 20.73
N THR A 98 7.60 15.35 21.09
CA THR A 98 8.03 15.61 22.47
C THR A 98 7.43 16.89 23.06
N ASP A 99 6.86 17.81 22.25
CA ASP A 99 6.52 19.16 22.74
C ASP A 99 5.05 19.58 22.70
N THR A 100 4.14 18.97 21.94
CA THR A 100 2.73 19.43 21.93
C THR A 100 1.73 18.31 21.63
N LYS A 101 0.51 18.49 22.17
CA LYS A 101 -0.74 17.74 22.00
C LYS A 101 -0.73 16.68 20.88
N THR A 102 -1.14 15.47 21.24
CA THR A 102 -1.38 14.33 20.35
C THR A 102 -1.97 14.77 19.00
N VAL A 103 -1.11 14.91 17.99
CA VAL A 103 -1.52 14.88 16.60
C VAL A 103 -1.55 13.39 16.25
N ASP A 104 -2.66 12.91 15.68
CA ASP A 104 -2.79 11.52 15.21
C ASP A 104 -1.97 11.31 13.93
N ASP A 105 -0.65 11.55 14.03
CA ASP A 105 0.30 11.33 12.96
C ASP A 105 0.90 9.92 13.09
N TYR A 106 1.06 9.28 11.93
CA TYR A 106 1.50 7.90 11.82
C TYR A 106 2.62 7.75 10.80
N GLU A 107 3.61 6.94 11.15
CA GLU A 107 4.63 6.45 10.22
C GLU A 107 4.27 5.06 9.72
N TYR A 108 4.59 4.79 8.46
CA TYR A 108 4.28 3.55 7.77
C TYR A 108 5.50 2.98 7.07
N ASP A 109 5.83 1.72 7.37
CA ASP A 109 6.78 0.94 6.59
C ASP A 109 6.04 -0.19 5.88
N VAL A 110 6.03 -0.13 4.54
CA VAL A 110 5.40 -1.15 3.71
C VAL A 110 6.47 -2.12 3.21
N TYR A 111 6.19 -3.40 3.36
CA TYR A 111 6.96 -4.45 2.70
C TYR A 111 6.02 -5.23 1.79
N LEU A 112 6.18 -5.05 0.48
CA LEU A 112 5.41 -5.75 -0.53
C LEU A 112 6.31 -6.77 -1.24
N ALA A 113 5.86 -8.02 -1.27
CA ALA A 113 6.54 -9.10 -1.96
C ALA A 113 5.65 -9.63 -3.08
N CYS A 114 6.02 -9.38 -4.34
CA CYS A 114 5.28 -9.84 -5.53
C CYS A 114 6.27 -10.41 -6.54
N GLY A 115 6.19 -11.71 -6.82
CA GLY A 115 7.07 -12.36 -7.80
C GLY A 115 8.57 -12.09 -7.53
N LYS A 116 9.22 -11.33 -8.42
CA LYS A 116 10.63 -10.92 -8.26
C LYS A 116 10.81 -9.58 -7.52
N TYR A 117 9.74 -8.83 -7.33
CA TYR A 117 9.74 -7.55 -6.63
C TYR A 117 9.64 -7.76 -5.11
N LYS A 118 10.52 -7.08 -4.37
CA LYS A 118 10.47 -6.98 -2.91
C LYS A 118 10.85 -5.57 -2.50
N THR A 119 10.00 -4.89 -1.73
CA THR A 119 10.38 -3.62 -1.10
C THR A 119 11.56 -3.87 -0.15
N LYS A 120 12.47 -2.89 -0.01
CA LYS A 120 13.60 -3.02 0.90
C LYS A 120 13.07 -3.06 2.36
N LYS A 121 13.50 -4.07 3.13
CA LYS A 121 13.18 -4.22 4.55
C LYS A 121 13.90 -3.18 5.42
#